data_AF-A0A132MNM3-F1
#
_entry.id   AF-A0A132MNM3-F1
#
_cell.length_a   1.000
_cell.length_b   1.000
_cell.length_c   1.000
_cell.angle_alpha   90.00
_cell.angle_beta   90.00
_cell.angle_gamma   90.00
#
_symmetry.space_group_name_H-M   'P 1'
#
loop_
_entity.id
_entity.type
_entity.pdbx_description
1 polymer ?
#
loop_
_entity_poly.entity_id
_entity_poly.type
_entity_poly.pdbx_seq_one_letter_code
_entity_poly.pdbx_strand_id
1 'polypeptide(L)'
;MAIALYYALGTGLGGAIGPLLFGRLIETREAGAVAFGYHLGGSLMIVAGLVEVLLGVEAAGRSLEEVAHPLSAEEVEAAARPSEETRVTSRGATRSGFSLFQQASSYPGTDAERAEEVRRIVDAVGDERLSRREIATRVRGDTWGPGRFGTALRTAIAEGLLEKVGRVRYALTPRARRRARQPHE
;
A
#
# COMPACT_ATOMS: atom_id res chain seq x y z
N MET A 1 14.29 20.57 -13.79
CA MET A 1 14.65 20.45 -12.36
C MET A 1 13.56 20.91 -11.38
N ALA A 2 12.53 21.67 -11.80
CA ALA A 2 11.48 22.16 -10.89
C ALA A 2 10.62 21.06 -10.23
N ILE A 3 10.17 20.05 -10.98
CA ILE A 3 9.26 19.01 -10.47
C ILE A 3 9.93 18.15 -9.39
N ALA A 4 11.21 17.79 -9.56
CA ALA A 4 11.94 16.99 -8.59
C ALA A 4 12.14 17.74 -7.26
N LEU A 5 12.44 19.05 -7.33
CA LEU A 5 12.54 19.90 -6.14
C LEU A 5 11.20 19.99 -5.41
N TYR A 6 10.11 20.24 -6.15
CA TYR A 6 8.76 20.29 -5.57
C TYR A 6 8.38 18.96 -4.92
N TYR A 7 8.64 17.83 -5.60
CA TYR A 7 8.38 16.50 -5.06
C TYR A 7 9.21 16.22 -3.80
N ALA A 8 10.51 16.53 -3.81
CA ALA A 8 11.38 16.34 -2.65
C ALA A 8 10.92 17.19 -1.45
N LEU A 9 10.51 18.43 -1.68
CA LEU A 9 9.97 19.31 -0.63
C LEU A 9 8.62 18.80 -0.12
N GLY A 10 7.70 18.41 -1.00
CA GLY A 10 6.39 17.89 -0.63
C GLY A 10 6.48 16.59 0.18
N THR A 11 7.31 15.65 -0.28
CA THR A 11 7.54 14.38 0.42
C THR A 11 8.36 14.58 1.69
N GLY A 12 9.35 15.46 1.68
CA GLY A 12 10.18 15.77 2.85
C GLY A 12 9.40 16.48 3.94
N LEU A 13 8.83 17.66 3.64
CA LEU A 13 8.11 18.47 4.62
C LEU A 13 6.74 17.89 4.95
N GLY A 14 5.93 17.51 3.97
CA GLY A 14 4.59 16.98 4.22
C GLY A 14 4.62 15.51 4.64
N GLY A 15 5.33 14.70 3.86
CA GLY A 15 5.33 13.24 4.01
C GLY A 15 6.08 12.71 5.22
N ALA A 16 7.28 13.24 5.52
CA ALA A 16 8.10 12.74 6.62
C ALA A 16 7.85 13.47 7.95
N ILE A 17 7.69 14.80 7.92
CA ILE A 17 7.50 15.58 9.16
C ILE A 17 6.11 15.34 9.75
N GLY A 18 5.07 15.14 8.94
CA GLY A 18 3.70 14.91 9.42
C GLY A 18 3.60 13.74 10.41
N PRO A 19 3.95 12.50 10.03
CA PRO A 19 3.91 11.35 10.93
C PRO A 19 4.81 11.50 12.15
N LEU A 20 5.99 12.10 11.98
CA LEU A 20 6.93 12.32 13.08
C LEU A 20 6.36 13.31 14.12
N LEU A 21 5.82 14.44 13.66
CA LEU A 21 5.23 15.47 14.50
C LEU A 21 4.00 14.93 15.24
N PHE A 22 3.05 14.33 14.52
CA PHE A 22 1.85 13.78 15.13
C PHE A 22 2.14 12.58 16.03
N GLY A 23 3.15 11.75 15.71
CA GLY A 23 3.62 10.70 16.60
C GLY A 23 4.07 11.23 17.97
N ARG A 24 4.89 12.30 17.96
CA ARG A 24 5.32 12.96 19.21
C ARG A 24 4.16 13.63 19.95
N LEU A 25 3.24 14.28 19.23
CA LEU A 25 2.07 14.91 19.85
C LEU A 25 1.13 13.87 20.48
N ILE A 26 0.90 12.74 19.83
CA ILE A 26 0.05 11.66 20.36
C ILE A 26 0.68 11.00 21.59
N GLU A 27 2.01 10.86 21.62
CA GLU A 27 2.74 10.29 22.77
C GLU A 27 2.50 11.09 24.07
N THR A 28 2.26 12.40 23.98
CA THR A 28 1.94 13.25 25.15
C THR A 28 0.62 12.88 25.83
N ARG A 29 -0.28 12.14 25.14
CA ARG A 29 -1.65 11.81 25.57
C ARG A 29 -2.54 13.01 25.90
N GLU A 30 -2.15 14.20 25.46
CA GLU A 30 -2.93 15.42 25.65
C GLU A 30 -3.75 15.73 24.39
N ALA A 31 -5.07 15.80 24.53
CA ALA A 31 -5.95 16.13 23.41
C ALA A 31 -5.68 17.54 22.84
N GLY A 32 -5.29 18.49 23.71
CA GLY A 32 -4.94 19.86 23.33
C GLY A 32 -3.74 19.92 22.38
N ALA A 33 -2.70 19.12 22.62
CA ALA A 33 -1.51 19.06 21.79
C ALA A 33 -1.82 18.57 20.36
N VAL A 34 -2.65 17.54 20.24
CA VAL A 34 -3.10 17.02 18.94
C VAL A 34 -4.01 18.02 18.23
N ALA A 35 -4.93 18.67 18.96
CA ALA A 35 -5.81 19.70 18.41
C ALA A 35 -5.01 20.88 17.84
N PHE A 36 -3.98 21.32 18.55
CA PHE A 36 -3.05 22.34 18.05
C PHE A 36 -2.36 21.89 16.76
N GLY A 37 -1.91 20.64 16.67
CA GLY A 37 -1.33 20.07 15.45
C GLY A 37 -2.28 20.14 14.25
N TYR A 38 -3.56 19.81 14.45
CA TYR A 38 -4.57 19.94 13.39
C TYR A 38 -4.83 21.40 13.00
N HIS A 39 -4.91 22.32 13.95
CA HIS A 39 -5.06 23.73 13.65
C HIS A 39 -3.87 24.29 12.89
N LEU A 40 -2.64 23.89 13.25
CA LEU A 40 -1.43 24.26 12.54
C LEU A 40 -1.46 23.76 11.09
N GLY A 41 -1.77 22.48 10.88
CA GLY A 41 -1.87 21.89 9.55
C GLY A 41 -2.97 22.53 8.69
N GLY A 42 -4.16 22.72 9.27
CA GLY A 42 -5.28 23.38 8.60
C GLY A 42 -4.96 24.83 8.21
N SER A 43 -4.35 25.59 9.11
CA SER A 43 -3.94 26.97 8.83
C SER A 43 -2.90 27.03 7.71
N LEU A 44 -1.94 26.10 7.71
CA LEU A 44 -0.94 26.00 6.63
C LEU A 44 -1.60 25.71 5.28
N MET A 45 -2.59 24.83 5.22
CA MET A 45 -3.33 24.54 3.99
C MET A 45 -4.12 25.75 3.48
N ILE A 46 -4.74 26.51 4.39
CA ILE A 46 -5.45 27.75 4.02
C ILE A 46 -4.47 28.77 3.43
N VAL A 47 -3.31 28.96 4.06
CA VAL A 47 -2.27 29.85 3.54
C VAL A 47 -1.77 29.40 2.18
N ALA A 48 -1.52 28.10 1.99
CA ALA A 48 -1.10 27.55 0.70
C ALA A 48 -2.16 27.79 -0.39
N GLY A 49 -3.44 27.59 -0.07
CA GLY A 49 -4.54 27.88 -0.98
C GLY A 49 -4.66 29.38 -1.32
N LEU A 50 -4.43 30.27 -0.36
CA LEU A 50 -4.41 31.71 -0.62
C LEU A 50 -3.23 32.10 -1.52
N VAL A 51 -2.06 31.50 -1.31
CA VAL A 51 -0.90 31.70 -2.18
C VAL A 51 -1.20 31.25 -3.61
N GLU A 52 -1.86 30.10 -3.78
CA GLU A 52 -2.32 29.63 -5.10
C GLU A 52 -3.30 30.61 -5.75
N VAL A 53 -4.24 31.19 -4.99
CA VAL A 53 -5.17 32.19 -5.54
C VAL A 53 -4.44 33.46 -6.02
N LEU A 54 -3.35 33.86 -5.36
CA LEU A 54 -2.63 35.10 -5.66
C LEU A 54 -1.52 34.93 -6.71
N LEU A 55 -0.82 33.79 -6.70
CA LEU A 55 0.37 33.52 -7.54
C LEU A 55 0.16 32.38 -8.53
N GLY A 56 -0.93 31.63 -8.40
CA GLY A 56 -1.25 30.50 -9.28
C GLY A 56 -1.46 30.97 -10.71
N VAL A 57 -0.93 30.19 -11.64
CA VAL A 57 -1.11 30.41 -13.07
C VAL A 57 -2.24 29.51 -13.54
N GLU A 58 -3.22 30.07 -14.23
CA GLU A 58 -4.31 29.31 -14.87
C GLU A 58 -3.75 28.40 -15.97
N ALA A 59 -3.32 27.20 -15.58
CA ALA A 59 -2.77 26.19 -16.47
C ALA A 59 -3.83 25.17 -16.95
N ALA A 60 -5.06 25.24 -16.43
CA ALA A 60 -6.13 24.32 -16.77
C ALA A 60 -6.52 24.47 -18.26
N GLY A 61 -6.46 23.36 -19.01
CA GLY A 61 -6.89 23.31 -20.41
C GLY A 61 -5.98 24.03 -21.41
N ARG A 62 -4.86 24.62 -20.98
CA ARG A 62 -3.87 25.23 -21.88
C ARG A 62 -2.92 24.19 -22.45
N SER A 63 -2.53 24.38 -23.71
CA SER A 63 -1.54 23.51 -24.36
C SER A 63 -0.19 23.66 -23.67
N LEU A 64 0.54 22.55 -23.50
CA LEU A 64 1.88 22.55 -22.89
C LEU A 64 2.87 23.45 -23.66
N GLU A 65 2.65 23.66 -24.95
CA GLU A 65 3.46 24.54 -25.80
C GLU A 65 3.17 26.04 -25.61
N GLU A 66 2.01 26.38 -25.05
CA GLU A 66 1.67 27.76 -24.71
C GLU A 66 2.30 28.16 -23.36
N VAL A 67 2.58 27.18 -22.50
CA VAL A 67 3.12 27.36 -21.15
C VAL A 67 4.63 27.11 -21.09
N ALA A 68 5.19 26.34 -22.03
CA ALA A 68 6.61 26.03 -22.12
C ALA A 68 7.18 26.34 -23.50
N HIS A 69 8.46 26.74 -23.54
CA HIS A 69 9.18 26.90 -24.80
C HIS A 69 9.23 25.55 -25.55
N PRO A 70 8.92 25.49 -26.86
CA PRO A 70 8.71 24.23 -27.57
C PRO A 70 9.98 23.38 -27.63
N LEU A 71 9.88 22.10 -27.25
CA LEU A 71 10.96 21.12 -27.32
C LEU A 71 11.54 20.95 -28.73
N SER A 72 10.75 21.20 -29.78
CA SER A 72 11.20 21.14 -31.19
C SER A 72 12.21 22.23 -31.56
N ALA A 73 12.35 23.28 -30.75
CA ALA A 73 13.42 24.26 -30.94
C ALA A 73 14.81 23.65 -30.67
N GLU A 74 14.90 22.66 -29.76
CA GLU A 74 16.15 21.95 -29.47
C GLU A 74 16.41 20.79 -30.46
N GLU A 75 15.36 20.18 -31.03
CA GLU A 75 15.48 19.09 -32.00
C GLU A 75 16.14 19.55 -33.32
N VAL A 76 15.91 20.81 -33.73
CA VAL A 76 16.58 21.42 -34.90
C VAL A 76 18.10 21.54 -34.68
N GLU A 77 18.56 21.75 -33.44
CA GLU A 77 19.98 21.81 -33.10
C GLU A 77 20.61 20.42 -32.88
N ALA A 78 19.83 19.45 -32.40
CA ALA A 78 20.25 18.04 -32.29
C ALA A 78 20.36 17.34 -33.66
N ALA A 79 19.48 17.67 -34.61
CA ALA A 79 19.46 17.08 -35.96
C ALA A 79 20.68 17.49 -36.84
N ALA A 80 21.44 18.51 -36.44
CA ALA A 80 22.69 18.90 -37.12
C ALA A 80 23.89 18.01 -36.76
N ARG A 81 23.75 17.07 -35.81
CA ARG A 81 24.78 16.07 -35.50
C ARG A 81 24.39 14.71 -36.09
N PRO A 82 25.19 14.09 -36.97
CA PRO A 82 24.90 12.76 -37.46
C PRO A 82 25.18 11.76 -36.33
N SER A 83 24.13 11.37 -35.61
CA SER A 83 24.20 10.46 -34.46
C SER A 83 23.78 9.04 -34.83
N GLU A 84 24.73 8.15 -34.59
CA GLU A 84 24.73 6.69 -34.66
C GLU A 84 23.47 6.03 -34.09
N GLU A 85 22.89 5.14 -34.89
CA GLU A 85 21.69 4.36 -34.63
C GLU A 85 21.90 3.35 -33.48
N THR A 86 21.64 3.74 -32.23
CA THR A 86 21.47 2.77 -31.13
C THR A 86 20.00 2.35 -31.06
N ARG A 87 19.69 1.29 -31.82
CA ARG A 87 18.38 0.63 -31.83
C ARG A 87 18.13 -0.09 -30.49
N VAL A 88 17.51 0.59 -29.53
CA VAL A 88 17.00 -0.05 -28.29
C VAL A 88 15.67 -0.73 -28.60
N THR A 89 15.72 -2.06 -28.68
CA THR A 89 14.56 -2.94 -28.81
C THR A 89 13.79 -2.96 -27.48
N SER A 90 12.71 -2.19 -27.36
CA SER A 90 11.76 -2.32 -26.25
C SER A 90 10.71 -3.39 -26.59
N ARG A 91 11.02 -4.65 -26.30
CA ARG A 91 10.05 -5.76 -26.37
C ARG A 91 9.48 -6.01 -24.97
N GLY A 92 8.22 -5.60 -24.78
CA GLY A 92 7.26 -6.26 -23.89
C GLY A 92 7.52 -6.15 -22.38
N ALA A 93 7.38 -4.96 -21.81
CA ALA A 93 7.01 -4.81 -20.40
C ALA A 93 5.52 -4.44 -20.35
N THR A 94 4.69 -5.47 -20.15
CA THR A 94 3.26 -5.36 -19.92
C THR A 94 2.94 -4.29 -18.89
N ARG A 95 2.02 -3.39 -19.25
CA ARG A 95 1.15 -2.58 -18.37
C ARG A 95 1.04 -3.18 -16.95
N SER A 96 1.90 -2.75 -16.05
CA SER A 96 1.57 -2.68 -14.63
C SER A 96 1.20 -1.23 -14.38
N GLY A 97 -0.02 -0.91 -14.79
CA GLY A 97 -0.61 0.40 -14.55
C GLY A 97 -0.70 0.61 -13.04
N PHE A 98 -0.11 1.73 -12.61
CA PHE A 98 -0.30 2.34 -11.30
C PHE A 98 -1.81 2.40 -11.00
N SER A 99 -2.33 1.44 -10.21
CA SER A 99 -3.72 1.44 -9.79
C SER A 99 -3.86 2.39 -8.60
N LEU A 100 -4.33 3.60 -8.89
CA LEU A 100 -4.62 4.67 -7.92
C LEU A 100 -5.73 4.27 -6.89
N PHE A 101 -6.27 3.05 -7.00
CA PHE A 101 -7.36 2.54 -6.17
C PHE A 101 -6.99 1.33 -5.29
N GLN A 102 -5.73 0.86 -5.28
CA GLN A 102 -5.34 -0.25 -4.40
C GLN A 102 -4.88 0.19 -3.00
N GLN A 103 -4.81 1.50 -2.75
CA GLN A 103 -4.38 2.06 -1.47
C GLN A 103 -5.56 2.55 -0.62
N ALA A 104 -6.65 1.79 -0.56
CA ALA A 104 -7.68 1.99 0.45
C ALA A 104 -7.51 0.92 1.55
N SER A 105 -6.81 1.30 2.62
CA SER A 105 -6.74 0.62 3.93
C SER A 105 -6.28 -0.85 3.92
N SER A 106 -4.96 -1.06 3.81
CA SER A 106 -4.33 -2.22 4.45
C SER A 106 -3.55 -1.70 5.65
N TYR A 107 -4.17 -1.67 6.82
CA TYR A 107 -3.40 -1.71 8.06
C TYR A 107 -2.60 -3.02 8.03
N PRO A 108 -1.25 -2.99 8.04
CA PRO A 108 -0.49 -4.21 8.23
C PRO A 108 -0.78 -4.69 9.66
N GLY A 109 -1.69 -5.66 9.78
CA GLY A 109 -1.92 -6.32 11.05
C GLY A 109 -0.57 -6.83 11.57
N THR A 110 -0.31 -6.59 12.85
CA THR A 110 0.92 -7.01 13.53
C THR A 110 1.13 -8.51 13.38
N ASP A 111 2.36 -9.00 13.54
CA ASP A 111 2.62 -10.45 13.47
C ASP A 111 1.79 -11.24 14.50
N ALA A 112 1.42 -10.61 15.63
CA ALA A 112 0.50 -11.16 16.62
C ALA A 112 -0.93 -11.32 16.09
N GLU A 113 -1.46 -10.32 15.37
CA GLU A 113 -2.79 -10.43 14.73
C GLU A 113 -2.80 -11.53 13.66
N ARG A 114 -1.72 -11.64 12.88
CA ARG A 114 -1.59 -12.70 11.87
C ARG A 114 -1.54 -14.08 12.49
N ALA A 115 -0.82 -14.24 13.59
CA ALA A 115 -0.75 -15.50 14.32
C ALA A 115 -2.12 -15.91 14.88
N GLU A 116 -2.88 -14.96 15.40
CA GLU A 116 -4.25 -15.19 15.88
C GLU A 116 -5.22 -15.55 14.74
N GLU A 117 -5.10 -14.86 13.59
CA GLU A 117 -5.83 -15.19 12.37
C GLU A 117 -5.52 -16.60 11.86
N VAL A 118 -4.24 -17.00 11.83
CA VAL A 118 -3.82 -18.36 11.47
C VAL A 118 -4.38 -19.38 12.47
N ARG A 119 -4.33 -19.08 13.77
CA ARG A 119 -4.86 -19.94 14.83
C ARG A 119 -6.35 -20.20 14.66
N ARG A 120 -7.17 -19.17 14.41
CA ARG A 120 -8.61 -19.34 14.18
C ARG A 120 -8.93 -20.24 12.99
N ILE A 121 -8.12 -20.16 11.93
CA ILE A 121 -8.27 -21.04 10.76
C ILE A 121 -7.95 -22.49 11.14
N VAL A 122 -6.86 -22.72 11.88
CA VAL A 122 -6.45 -24.06 12.34
C VAL A 122 -7.52 -24.68 13.25
N ASP A 123 -8.04 -23.91 14.21
CA ASP A 123 -9.09 -24.33 15.14
C ASP A 123 -10.40 -24.66 14.40
N ALA A 124 -10.76 -23.87 13.37
CA ALA A 124 -11.97 -24.10 12.58
C ALA A 124 -11.90 -25.32 11.65
N VAL A 125 -10.69 -25.69 11.21
CA VAL A 125 -10.49 -26.89 10.37
C VAL A 125 -10.50 -28.16 11.21
N GLY A 126 -9.81 -28.16 12.37
CA GLY A 126 -9.76 -29.32 13.25
C GLY A 126 -9.38 -30.62 12.53
N ASP A 127 -10.04 -31.73 12.89
CA ASP A 127 -9.80 -33.03 12.28
C ASP A 127 -10.55 -33.24 10.93
N GLU A 128 -11.40 -32.28 10.54
CA GLU A 128 -12.23 -32.30 9.34
C GLU A 128 -11.45 -31.92 8.06
N ARG A 129 -12.00 -32.27 6.89
CA ARG A 129 -11.46 -31.89 5.57
C ARG A 129 -12.37 -30.86 4.93
N LEU A 130 -12.03 -29.58 5.05
CA LEU A 130 -12.90 -28.47 4.67
C LEU A 130 -12.42 -27.79 3.39
N SER A 131 -13.36 -27.33 2.57
CA SER A 131 -13.08 -26.47 1.43
C SER A 131 -12.78 -25.04 1.86
N ARG A 132 -12.11 -24.27 0.99
CA ARG A 132 -11.83 -22.85 1.25
C ARG A 132 -13.07 -22.03 1.63
N ARG A 133 -14.24 -22.34 1.03
CA ARG A 133 -15.50 -21.65 1.33
C ARG A 133 -16.04 -22.03 2.71
N GLU A 134 -16.01 -23.30 3.07
CA GLU A 134 -16.47 -23.76 4.40
C GLU A 134 -15.61 -23.17 5.52
N ILE A 135 -14.27 -23.13 5.33
CA ILE A 135 -13.36 -22.48 6.27
C ILE A 135 -13.71 -21.00 6.39
N ALA A 136 -13.88 -20.29 5.27
CA ALA A 136 -14.24 -18.87 5.26
C ALA A 136 -15.56 -18.60 5.99
N THR A 137 -16.58 -19.43 5.77
CA THR A 137 -17.88 -19.30 6.46
C THR A 137 -17.72 -19.54 7.97
N ARG A 138 -16.94 -20.55 8.38
CA ARG A 138 -16.79 -20.92 9.80
C ARG A 138 -16.00 -19.87 10.60
N VAL A 139 -14.99 -19.24 9.99
CA VAL A 139 -14.18 -18.19 10.63
C VAL A 139 -14.72 -16.77 10.43
N ARG A 140 -15.86 -16.63 9.74
CA ARG A 140 -16.39 -15.34 9.26
C ARG A 140 -15.33 -14.52 8.53
N GLY A 141 -14.70 -15.12 7.52
CA GLY A 141 -13.60 -14.50 6.77
C GLY A 141 -14.01 -13.23 6.01
N ASP A 142 -15.30 -12.96 5.87
CA ASP A 142 -15.89 -11.72 5.36
C ASP A 142 -15.66 -10.52 6.29
N THR A 143 -15.52 -10.73 7.61
CA THR A 143 -15.30 -9.65 8.58
C THR A 143 -13.82 -9.27 8.73
N TRP A 144 -12.92 -10.02 8.11
CA TRP A 144 -11.47 -9.84 8.25
C TRP A 144 -10.92 -8.78 7.29
N GLY A 145 -11.74 -8.29 6.34
CA GLY A 145 -11.31 -7.32 5.33
C GLY A 145 -10.75 -7.96 4.05
N PRO A 146 -10.58 -7.15 2.99
CA PRO A 146 -10.31 -7.65 1.64
C PRO A 146 -8.98 -8.41 1.59
N GLY A 147 -9.05 -9.69 1.20
CA GLY A 147 -7.85 -10.53 0.96
C GLY A 147 -7.14 -11.07 2.21
N ARG A 148 -7.51 -10.66 3.43
CA ARG A 148 -6.84 -11.11 4.67
C ARG A 148 -6.98 -12.60 4.92
N PHE A 149 -8.19 -13.16 4.77
CA PHE A 149 -8.42 -14.60 4.86
C PHE A 149 -7.54 -15.41 3.87
N GLY A 150 -7.41 -14.93 2.64
CA GLY A 150 -6.58 -15.59 1.63
C GLY A 150 -5.09 -15.55 1.96
N THR A 151 -4.64 -14.51 2.65
CA THR A 151 -3.25 -14.38 3.11
C THR A 151 -3.00 -15.27 4.32
N ALA A 152 -3.87 -15.23 5.34
CA ALA A 152 -3.78 -16.11 6.51
C ALA A 152 -3.82 -17.61 6.13
N LEU A 153 -4.68 -18.00 5.18
CA LEU A 153 -4.73 -19.37 4.68
C LEU A 153 -3.44 -19.79 3.97
N ARG A 154 -2.83 -18.89 3.17
CA ARG A 154 -1.53 -19.16 2.53
C ARG A 154 -0.41 -19.27 3.56
N THR A 155 -0.41 -18.41 4.57
CA THR A 155 0.54 -18.45 5.68
C THR A 155 0.43 -19.77 6.44
N ALA A 156 -0.78 -20.22 6.79
CA ALA A 156 -1.00 -21.51 7.46
C ALA A 156 -0.48 -22.71 6.64
N ILE A 157 -0.54 -22.64 5.31
CA ILE A 157 0.03 -23.67 4.43
C ILE A 157 1.56 -23.57 4.38
N ALA A 158 2.10 -22.35 4.29
CA ALA A 158 3.54 -22.10 4.28
C ALA A 158 4.22 -22.53 5.59
N GLU A 159 3.55 -22.34 6.72
CA GLU A 159 3.98 -22.80 8.04
C GLU A 159 3.79 -24.32 8.25
N GLY A 160 3.21 -25.02 7.27
CA GLY A 160 2.97 -26.46 7.31
C GLY A 160 1.89 -26.89 8.30
N LEU A 161 1.04 -25.96 8.76
CA LEU A 161 -0.08 -26.23 9.67
C LEU A 161 -1.26 -26.85 8.92
N LEU A 162 -1.51 -26.39 7.70
CA LEU A 162 -2.51 -26.93 6.79
C LEU A 162 -1.86 -27.53 5.54
N GLU A 163 -2.38 -28.67 5.11
CA GLU A 163 -2.05 -29.26 3.83
C GLU A 163 -3.27 -29.28 2.90
N LYS A 164 -3.00 -29.16 1.60
CA LYS A 164 -4.03 -29.26 0.59
C LYS A 164 -4.29 -30.73 0.28
N VAL A 165 -5.47 -31.22 0.63
CA VAL A 165 -5.88 -32.61 0.43
C VAL A 165 -6.76 -32.69 -0.81
N GLY A 166 -6.15 -33.06 -1.95
CA GLY A 166 -6.79 -33.10 -3.26
C GLY A 166 -6.83 -31.73 -3.96
N ARG A 167 -7.84 -31.50 -4.82
CA ARG A 167 -7.88 -30.28 -5.65
C ARG A 167 -8.43 -29.03 -4.95
N VAL A 168 -9.30 -29.18 -3.95
CA VAL A 168 -10.08 -28.06 -3.37
C VAL A 168 -10.26 -28.09 -1.84
N ARG A 169 -9.78 -29.13 -1.15
CA ARG A 169 -9.96 -29.29 0.31
C ARG A 169 -8.64 -29.10 1.05
N TYR A 170 -8.75 -28.69 2.31
CA TYR A 170 -7.64 -28.45 3.23
C TYR A 170 -7.87 -29.26 4.51
N ALA A 171 -6.80 -29.79 5.08
CA ALA A 171 -6.83 -30.51 6.36
C ALA A 171 -5.59 -30.15 7.17
N LEU A 172 -5.66 -30.34 8.50
CA LEU A 172 -4.49 -30.20 9.35
C LEU A 172 -3.44 -31.26 9.01
N THR A 173 -2.19 -30.80 8.85
CA THR A 173 -1.02 -31.67 8.69
C THR A 173 -0.89 -32.59 9.91
N PRO A 174 -0.42 -33.84 9.77
CA PRO A 174 -0.26 -34.77 10.90
C PRO A 174 0.61 -34.23 12.06
N ARG A 175 1.58 -33.35 11.75
CA ARG A 175 2.42 -32.67 12.73
C ARG A 175 1.64 -31.63 13.56
N ALA A 176 0.78 -30.85 12.91
CA ALA A 176 -0.05 -29.85 13.58
C ALA A 176 -1.10 -30.51 14.49
N ARG A 177 -1.69 -31.64 14.05
CA ARG A 177 -2.63 -32.44 14.86
C ARG A 177 -2.01 -32.96 16.16
N ARG A 178 -0.72 -33.35 16.14
CA ARG A 178 0.00 -33.79 17.35
C ARG A 178 0.26 -32.63 18.31
N ARG A 179 0.63 -31.46 17.79
CA ARG A 179 0.89 -30.25 18.59
C ARG A 179 -0.37 -29.71 19.26
N ALA A 180 -1.51 -29.75 18.59
CA ALA A 180 -2.81 -29.33 19.15
C ALA A 180 -3.31 -30.24 20.28
N ARG A 181 -2.84 -31.50 20.35
CA ARG A 181 -3.20 -32.49 21.38
C ARG A 181 -2.29 -32.48 22.61
N GLN A 182 -1.22 -31.68 22.62
CA GLN A 182 -0.34 -31.49 23.78
C GLN A 182 -0.57 -30.08 24.36
N PRO A 183 -1.59 -29.87 25.21
CA PRO A 183 -1.62 -28.69 26.06
C PRO A 183 -0.47 -28.80 27.06
N HIS A 184 0.32 -27.73 27.15
CA HIS A 184 1.45 -27.54 28.07
C HIS A 184 1.33 -28.32 29.39
N GLU A 185 2.24 -29.28 29.61
CA GLU A 185 2.69 -29.68 30.97
C GLU A 185 3.63 -28.62 31.53
#